data_AF-A0A0B5D4A7-F1
#
_entry.id   AF-A0A0B5D4A7-F1
#
_cell.length_a   1.000
_cell.length_b   1.000
_cell.length_c   1.000
_cell.angle_alpha   90.00
_cell.angle_beta   90.00
_cell.angle_gamma   90.00
#
_symmetry.space_group_name_H-M   'P 1'
#
loop_
_entity.id
_entity.type
_entity.pdbx_description
1 polymer ?
#
loop_
_entity_poly.entity_id
_entity_poly.type
_entity_poly.pdbx_seq_one_letter_code
_entity_poly.pdbx_strand_id
1 'polypeptide(L)' 'MTIRLRVNRLTGGGTLPIVIRHDRITPGRIFFRGPTLASLTQQQAIDLANALADLLEEVDQP' A
#
# COMPACT_ATOMS: atom_id res chain seq x y z
N MET A 1 -8.25 7.36 -4.76
CA MET A 1 -7.54 7.87 -3.55
C MET A 1 -6.00 7.76 -3.62
N THR A 2 -5.22 8.34 -2.68
CA THR A 2 -3.77 8.03 -2.47
C THR A 2 -3.50 7.70 -1.01
N ILE A 3 -3.05 6.48 -0.75
CA ILE A 3 -2.82 5.93 0.57
C ILE A 3 -1.32 5.91 0.87
N ARG A 4 -0.95 6.29 2.09
CA ARG A 4 0.43 6.28 2.57
C ARG A 4 0.52 5.49 3.86
N LEU A 5 1.30 4.41 3.84
CA LEU A 5 1.55 3.55 4.99
C LEU A 5 3.02 3.59 5.38
N ARG A 6 3.35 3.14 6.59
CA ARG A 6 4.73 2.97 7.03
C ARG A 6 4.95 1.53 7.49
N VAL A 7 5.95 0.87 6.93
CA VAL A 7 6.32 -0.53 7.25
C VAL A 7 7.69 -0.60 7.88
N ASN A 8 7.97 -1.64 8.66
CA ASN A 8 9.26 -1.76 9.33
C ASN A 8 10.35 -2.18 8.33
N ARG A 9 11.57 -1.69 8.57
CA ARG A 9 12.74 -2.22 7.89
C ARG A 9 13.00 -3.66 8.35
N LEU A 10 13.52 -4.48 7.45
CA LEU A 10 14.02 -5.82 7.81
C LEU A 10 15.09 -5.77 8.91
N THR A 11 15.88 -4.71 8.95
CA THR A 11 16.94 -4.53 9.94
C THR A 11 16.42 -4.10 11.32
N GLY A 12 15.10 -3.95 11.51
CA GLY A 12 14.49 -3.49 12.76
C GLY A 12 14.66 -2.00 13.06
N GLY A 13 15.52 -1.28 12.33
CA GLY A 13 15.77 0.15 12.51
C GLY A 13 14.78 1.03 11.74
N GLY A 14 13.66 1.38 12.36
CA GLY A 14 12.71 2.38 11.86
C GLY A 14 11.77 1.91 10.76
N THR A 15 11.07 2.86 10.13
CA THR A 15 10.02 2.59 9.13
C THR A 15 10.32 3.19 7.75
N LEU A 16 9.78 2.56 6.71
CA LEU A 16 9.84 2.98 5.31
C LEU A 16 8.44 3.29 4.80
N PRO A 17 8.26 4.35 3.99
CA PRO A 17 6.95 4.68 3.43
C PRO A 17 6.57 3.72 2.30
N ILE A 18 5.29 3.36 2.26
CA ILE A 18 4.64 2.74 1.11
C ILE A 18 3.59 3.73 0.59
N VAL A 19 3.50 3.87 -0.73
CA VAL A 19 2.47 4.66 -1.42
C VAL A 19 1.67 3.74 -2.32
N ILE A 20 0.35 3.77 -2.19
CA ILE A 20 -0.59 2.96 -2.97
C ILE A 20 -1.70 3.87 -3.48
N ARG A 21 -2.03 3.73 -4.76
CA ARG A 21 -3.09 4.51 -5.43
C ARG A 21 -3.44 3.86 -6.77
N HIS A 22 -4.50 4.32 -7.42
CA HIS A 22 -4.69 4.02 -8.83
C HIS A 22 -3.51 4.48 -9.67
N ASP A 23 -3.12 3.63 -10.61
CA ASP A 23 -2.24 4.04 -11.69
C ASP A 23 -2.96 5.10 -12.54
N ARG A 24 -2.28 6.21 -12.77
CA ARG A 24 -2.81 7.35 -13.55
C ARG A 24 -2.50 7.21 -15.04
N ILE A 25 -1.58 6.31 -15.40
CA ILE A 25 -1.12 6.09 -16.77
C ILE A 25 -1.86 4.89 -17.35
N THR A 26 -2.02 3.82 -16.56
CA THR A 26 -2.67 2.58 -17.00
C THR A 26 -3.97 2.35 -16.22
N PRO A 27 -5.14 2.60 -16.81
CA PRO A 27 -6.43 2.36 -16.16
C PRO A 27 -6.58 0.90 -15.69
N GLY A 28 -7.28 0.69 -14.57
CA GLY A 28 -7.50 -0.62 -13.97
C GLY A 28 -6.28 -1.22 -13.25
N ARG A 29 -5.16 -0.50 -13.14
CA ARG A 29 -3.99 -0.94 -12.36
C ARG A 29 -3.83 -0.15 -11.06
N ILE A 30 -3.15 -0.78 -10.11
CA ILE A 30 -2.73 -0.15 -8.86
C ILE A 30 -1.24 0.21 -8.98
N PHE A 31 -0.94 1.48 -8.73
CA PHE A 31 0.43 1.94 -8.52
C PHE A 31 0.85 1.63 -7.09
N PHE A 32 1.96 0.92 -6.95
CA PHE A 32 2.59 0.60 -5.67
C PHE A 32 4.05 1.09 -5.67
N ARG A 33 4.42 1.88 -4.66
CA ARG A 33 5.81 2.27 -4.42
C ARG A 33 6.16 1.98 -2.96
N GLY A 34 7.06 1.04 -2.76
CA GLY A 34 7.58 0.66 -1.45
C GLY A 34 8.99 0.09 -1.55
N PRO A 35 9.59 -0.34 -0.43
CA PRO A 35 10.86 -1.05 -0.45
C PRO A 35 10.72 -2.43 -1.10
N THR A 36 11.83 -2.95 -1.66
CA THR A 36 11.87 -4.30 -2.24
C THR A 36 11.52 -5.37 -1.22
N LEU A 37 11.94 -5.19 0.04
CA LEU A 37 11.64 -6.08 1.15
C LEU A 37 11.35 -5.26 2.42
N ALA A 38 10.39 -5.71 3.20
CA ALA A 38 10.05 -5.16 4.50
C ALA A 38 9.52 -6.26 5.41
N SER A 39 9.60 -6.04 6.72
CA SER A 39 8.87 -6.83 7.71
C SER A 39 7.64 -6.03 8.11
N LEU A 40 6.47 -6.67 8.14
CA LEU A 40 5.24 -6.03 8.60
C LEU A 40 4.87 -6.62 9.96
N THR A 41 4.50 -5.75 10.89
CA THR A 41 3.69 -6.22 12.03
C THR A 41 2.33 -6.68 11.52
N GLN A 42 1.62 -7.46 12.34
CA GLN A 42 0.25 -7.88 12.02
C GLN A 42 -0.66 -6.68 11.69
N GLN A 43 -0.57 -5.60 12.48
CA GLN A 43 -1.36 -4.40 12.22
C GLN A 43 -0.99 -3.74 10.89
N GLN A 44 0.31 -3.62 10.57
CA GLN A 44 0.75 -3.05 9.29
C GLN A 44 0.29 -3.90 8.09
N ALA A 45 0.21 -5.22 8.24
CA ALA A 45 -0.33 -6.10 7.21
C ALA A 45 -1.84 -5.92 7.01
N ILE A 46 -2.60 -5.75 8.10
CA ILE A 46 -4.04 -5.46 8.06
C ILE A 46 -4.28 -4.10 7.39
N ASP A 47 -3.55 -3.06 7.80
CA ASP A 47 -3.69 -1.72 7.24
C ASP A 47 -3.39 -1.71 5.73
N LEU A 48 -2.39 -2.49 5.29
CA LEU A 48 -2.06 -2.68 3.89
C LEU A 48 -3.17 -3.41 3.12
N ALA A 49 -3.74 -4.46 3.69
CA ALA A 49 -4.82 -5.22 3.07
C ALA A 49 -6.08 -4.36 2.91
N ASN A 50 -6.47 -3.63 3.95
CA ASN A 50 -7.63 -2.72 3.91
C ASN A 50 -7.41 -1.61 2.88
N ALA A 51 -6.22 -1.00 2.86
CA ALA A 51 -5.89 0.02 1.86
C ALA A 51 -6.02 -0.48 0.41
N LEU A 52 -5.69 -1.75 0.16
CA LEU A 52 -5.88 -2.36 -1.14
C LEU A 52 -7.35 -2.66 -1.43
N ALA A 53 -8.10 -3.16 -0.45
CA ALA A 53 -9.53 -3.41 -0.58
C ALA A 53 -10.29 -2.12 -0.91
N ASP A 54 -10.06 -1.05 -0.15
CA ASP A 54 -10.69 0.27 -0.37
C ASP A 54 -10.45 0.78 -1.80
N LEU A 55 -9.22 0.62 -2.32
CA LEU A 55 -8.89 1.01 -3.69
C LEU A 55 -9.59 0.14 -4.74
N LEU A 56 -9.77 -1.16 -4.47
CA LEU A 56 -10.48 -2.04 -5.40
C LEU A 56 -11.98 -1.71 -5.44
N GLU A 57 -12.58 -1.43 -4.29
CA GLU A 57 -13.99 -1.04 -4.18
C GLU A 57 -14.28 0.30 -4.86
N GLU A 58 -13.35 1.26 -4.83
CA GLU A 58 -13.49 2.54 -5.58
C GLU A 58 -13.60 2.34 -7.11
N VAL A 59 -13.03 1.26 -7.67
CA VAL A 59 -13.10 0.99 -9.12
C VAL A 59 -14.44 0.40 -9.54
N ASP A 60 -15.08 -0.35 -8.65
CA ASP A 60 -16.37 -1.01 -8.90
C ASP A 60 -17.57 -0.09 -8.70
N GLN A 61 -17.37 1.15 -8.23
CA GLN A 61 -18.42 2.15 -8.12
C GLN A 61 -18.50 3.00 -9.42
N PRO A 62 -19.67 3.03 -10.09
CA PRO A 62 -19.85 3.67 -11.40
C PRO A 62 -19.75 5.20 -11.38
#